data_AF-A0A4D9DHB2-F1
#
_entry.id   AF-A0A4D9DHB2-F1
#
_cell.length_a   1.000
_cell.length_b   1.000
_cell.length_c   1.000
_cell.angle_alpha   90.00
_cell.angle_beta   90.00
_cell.angle_gamma   90.00
#
_symmetry.space_group_name_H-M   'P 1'
#
loop_
_entity.id
_entity.type
_entity.pdbx_description
1 polymer ?
#
loop_
_entity_poly.entity_id
_entity_poly.type
_entity_poly.pdbx_seq_one_letter_code
_entity_poly.pdbx_strand_id
1 'polypeptide(L)'
;MGGVTGRPAMARGPSVTPVAGLPKGRGWTRVRGAWRPPPSAMEIPMPAPICLMENSRAGELQVQQEALQVLAEISQPVVVVAIAGLYRTGKSYLLNRLAGKRTGFSLGSTIQSHTKGIWMWCLPHPRRPGHTLVLLDTEGLGDVEKGDAKNDTWIFALAVLLSSTLVYNSMGTINQQAMDQLHYVTELTERIKCLLEEQKQELCRRNERASSDRCTAALLELWDELDNRIGQGVYSVPGGYQRFQDDRQRTVERYRQVPGKGVKADAVLQEFLQSKEAVSQSILQTDEALTEKEKEMAAERARAEAAEREQQVLKQKEAELQQKLEDQDRSYQENVRQLETKLEGERKKLLEEQGKMLDQKLKEQEALLREGFREEAGRLENQIRHLQQQNEEIQKPSWIQSALGVLGDVATLVLPGIVGKAAGVVTSFFRRLF
;
A
#
# COMPACT_ATOMS: atom_id res chain seq x y z
N MET A 1 -42.10 -86.44 41.02
CA MET A 1 -41.79 -85.85 42.35
C MET A 1 -41.36 -84.41 42.07
N GLY A 2 -42.25 -83.44 42.23
CA GLY A 2 -42.38 -82.64 43.47
C GLY A 2 -41.17 -81.69 43.57
N GLY A 3 -41.26 -80.36 43.54
CA GLY A 3 -42.37 -79.49 43.89
C GLY A 3 -42.09 -78.05 43.44
N VAL A 4 -43.20 -77.32 43.38
CA VAL A 4 -43.34 -75.89 43.10
C VAL A 4 -43.17 -75.10 44.39
N THR A 5 -42.41 -74.00 44.37
CA THR A 5 -42.57 -72.81 45.24
C THR A 5 -41.68 -71.71 44.65
N GLY A 6 -42.05 -70.44 44.45
CA GLY A 6 -43.25 -69.68 44.70
C GLY A 6 -42.99 -68.26 44.18
N ARG A 7 -44.00 -67.62 43.58
CA ARG A 7 -43.99 -66.19 43.22
C ARG A 7 -44.49 -65.35 44.40
N PRO A 8 -44.17 -64.05 44.42
CA PRO A 8 -45.19 -63.00 44.61
C PRO A 8 -45.17 -62.01 43.43
N ALA A 9 -46.29 -61.79 42.71
CA ALA A 9 -47.33 -60.77 42.93
C ALA A 9 -46.81 -59.32 42.72
N MET A 10 -46.93 -58.77 41.51
CA MET A 10 -48.03 -57.93 40.96
C MET A 10 -47.99 -56.45 41.40
N ALA A 11 -47.72 -55.57 40.44
CA ALA A 11 -48.32 -54.24 40.36
C ALA A 11 -48.54 -53.89 38.87
N ARG A 12 -49.80 -53.65 38.49
CA ARG A 12 -50.21 -53.15 37.17
C ARG A 12 -50.29 -51.63 37.24
N GLY A 13 -49.69 -50.94 36.27
CA GLY A 13 -49.96 -49.55 35.91
C GLY A 13 -50.08 -49.45 34.37
N PRO A 14 -50.85 -48.50 33.83
CA PRO A 14 -51.55 -48.69 32.55
C PRO A 14 -50.78 -48.23 31.30
N SER A 15 -51.18 -48.87 30.21
CA SER A 15 -51.05 -48.58 28.77
C SER A 15 -50.51 -47.22 28.31
N VAL A 16 -49.44 -47.26 27.49
CA VAL A 16 -49.22 -46.35 26.34
C VAL A 16 -48.49 -47.13 25.23
N THR A 17 -49.04 -47.14 24.02
CA THR A 17 -48.43 -47.66 22.77
C THR A 17 -48.08 -46.47 21.84
N PRO A 18 -47.31 -46.64 20.75
CA PRO A 18 -45.84 -46.63 20.72
C PRO A 18 -45.29 -45.56 19.74
N VAL A 19 -44.02 -45.17 19.85
CA VAL A 19 -43.31 -44.48 18.74
C VAL A 19 -41.90 -45.04 18.56
N ALA A 20 -41.55 -45.19 17.27
CA ALA A 20 -40.43 -45.86 16.64
C ALA A 20 -39.00 -45.43 17.06
N GLY A 21 -38.02 -46.34 16.90
CA GLY A 21 -36.61 -45.98 16.78
C GLY A 21 -35.56 -47.05 17.14
N LEU A 22 -35.13 -47.86 16.14
CA LEU A 22 -33.77 -48.43 15.95
C LEU A 22 -33.20 -49.47 16.98
N PRO A 23 -32.17 -50.27 16.61
CA PRO A 23 -32.26 -51.74 16.56
C PRO A 23 -31.56 -52.45 17.72
N LYS A 24 -32.11 -53.60 18.15
CA LYS A 24 -31.45 -54.55 19.06
C LYS A 24 -30.74 -55.64 18.27
N GLY A 25 -29.48 -55.86 18.60
CA GLY A 25 -28.58 -56.77 17.91
C GLY A 25 -28.74 -58.26 18.22
N ARG A 26 -28.20 -59.03 17.26
CA ARG A 26 -27.50 -60.33 17.35
C ARG A 26 -28.25 -61.56 17.88
N GLY A 27 -28.77 -62.34 16.94
CA GLY A 27 -28.73 -63.81 16.99
C GLY A 27 -27.62 -64.33 16.08
N TRP A 28 -26.65 -65.05 16.62
CA TRP A 28 -25.56 -65.68 15.84
C TRP A 28 -26.04 -67.04 15.31
N THR A 29 -26.40 -67.11 14.03
CA THR A 29 -26.51 -68.39 13.29
C THR A 29 -25.24 -68.60 12.48
N ARG A 30 -24.56 -69.73 12.74
CA ARG A 30 -23.38 -70.20 12.04
C ARG A 30 -23.74 -70.58 10.59
N VAL A 31 -23.45 -69.70 9.63
CA VAL A 31 -23.50 -70.03 8.20
C VAL A 31 -22.07 -70.30 7.73
N ARG A 32 -21.78 -71.55 7.35
CA ARG A 32 -20.56 -71.91 6.60
C ARG A 32 -20.69 -71.33 5.18
N GLY A 33 -20.33 -70.07 5.00
CA GLY A 33 -20.19 -69.45 3.69
C GLY A 33 -18.72 -69.47 3.27
N ALA A 34 -18.40 -70.23 2.22
CA ALA A 34 -17.11 -70.11 1.54
C ALA A 34 -16.96 -68.68 1.02
N TRP A 35 -15.99 -67.94 1.54
CA TRP A 35 -15.69 -66.59 1.08
C TRP A 35 -15.10 -66.67 -0.34
N ARG A 36 -15.78 -66.05 -1.31
CA ARG A 36 -15.20 -65.74 -2.64
C ARG A 36 -14.78 -64.26 -2.62
N PRO A 37 -13.52 -63.93 -2.96
CA PRO A 37 -13.10 -62.53 -3.07
C PRO A 37 -13.77 -61.83 -4.27
N PRO A 38 -13.94 -60.50 -4.23
CA PRO A 38 -14.41 -59.71 -5.36
C PRO A 38 -13.36 -59.66 -6.50
N PRO A 39 -13.79 -59.56 -7.77
CA PRO A 39 -12.90 -59.59 -8.93
C PRO A 39 -12.32 -58.19 -9.22
N SER A 40 -11.25 -57.83 -8.52
CA SER A 40 -10.38 -56.69 -8.93
C SER A 40 -9.00 -56.69 -8.27
N ALA A 41 -8.43 -57.87 -7.98
CA ALA A 41 -7.04 -57.99 -7.57
C ALA A 41 -6.21 -58.23 -8.84
N MET A 42 -5.49 -57.22 -9.30
CA MET A 42 -4.49 -57.38 -10.35
C MET A 42 -3.47 -58.39 -9.84
N GLU A 43 -3.42 -59.55 -10.49
CA GLU A 43 -2.58 -60.68 -10.12
C GLU A 43 -1.12 -60.31 -10.34
N ILE A 44 -0.37 -60.06 -9.26
CA ILE A 44 1.08 -60.27 -9.28
C ILE A 44 1.43 -61.45 -8.37
N PRO A 45 1.02 -62.70 -8.69
CA PRO A 45 1.67 -63.86 -8.13
C PRO A 45 2.89 -64.15 -9.00
N MET A 46 4.01 -63.53 -8.64
CA MET A 46 5.30 -64.03 -9.09
C MET A 46 5.38 -65.52 -8.72
N PRO A 47 5.41 -66.45 -9.70
CA PRO A 47 5.11 -67.85 -9.44
C PRO A 47 6.21 -68.53 -8.61
N ALA A 48 7.45 -68.11 -8.81
CA ALA A 48 8.64 -68.54 -8.09
C ALA A 48 9.56 -67.33 -7.82
N PRO A 49 10.46 -67.39 -6.83
CA PRO A 49 11.47 -66.36 -6.61
C PRO A 49 12.44 -66.24 -7.80
N ILE A 50 12.94 -65.03 -8.04
CA ILE A 50 14.00 -64.77 -9.03
C ILE A 50 15.19 -64.08 -8.36
N CYS A 51 16.36 -64.24 -8.97
CA CYS A 51 17.58 -63.60 -8.51
C CYS A 51 17.48 -62.09 -8.79
N LEU A 52 17.60 -61.25 -7.75
CA LEU A 52 17.63 -59.79 -7.86
C LEU A 52 19.06 -59.30 -8.08
N MET A 53 20.00 -59.86 -7.30
CA MET A 53 21.42 -59.57 -7.42
C MET A 53 22.19 -60.87 -7.36
N GLU A 54 23.14 -61.05 -8.26
CA GLU A 54 24.03 -62.21 -8.27
C GLU A 54 25.48 -61.76 -8.06
N ASN A 55 26.29 -62.64 -7.46
CA ASN A 55 27.73 -62.43 -7.42
C ASN A 55 28.35 -62.93 -8.73
N SER A 56 28.98 -62.04 -9.49
CA SER A 56 29.63 -62.39 -10.74
C SER A 56 30.84 -63.30 -10.50
N ARG A 57 31.33 -63.98 -11.55
CA ARG A 57 32.56 -64.79 -11.47
C ARG A 57 33.80 -63.97 -11.11
N ALA A 58 33.73 -62.65 -11.26
CA ALA A 58 34.80 -61.71 -10.91
C ALA A 58 34.68 -61.18 -9.46
N GLY A 59 33.66 -61.59 -8.70
CA GLY A 59 33.42 -61.13 -7.33
C GLY A 59 32.68 -59.80 -7.22
N GLU A 60 32.02 -59.34 -8.28
CA GLU A 60 31.22 -58.10 -8.28
C GLU A 60 29.72 -58.41 -8.17
N LEU A 61 28.98 -57.64 -7.35
CA LEU A 61 27.53 -57.73 -7.26
C LEU A 61 26.88 -57.08 -8.50
N GLN A 62 26.11 -57.88 -9.26
CA GLN A 62 25.41 -57.43 -10.45
C GLN A 62 23.90 -57.57 -10.28
N VAL A 63 23.17 -56.51 -10.66
CA VAL A 63 21.70 -56.49 -10.61
C VAL A 63 21.14 -57.20 -11.85
N GLN A 64 20.17 -58.07 -11.65
CA GLN A 64 19.51 -58.81 -12.71
C GLN A 64 18.40 -57.97 -13.36
N GLN A 65 18.47 -57.82 -14.68
CA GLN A 65 17.52 -56.96 -15.41
C GLN A 65 16.09 -57.50 -15.40
N GLU A 66 15.92 -58.82 -15.43
CA GLU A 66 14.60 -59.46 -15.32
C GLU A 66 13.91 -59.09 -14.00
N ALA A 67 14.67 -59.02 -12.90
CA ALA A 67 14.14 -58.60 -11.61
C ALA A 67 13.71 -57.13 -11.60
N LEU A 68 14.46 -56.25 -12.26
CA LEU A 68 14.09 -54.83 -12.37
C LEU A 68 12.81 -54.62 -13.18
N GLN A 69 12.60 -55.41 -14.24
CA GLN A 69 11.36 -55.37 -15.03
C GLN A 69 10.14 -55.73 -14.17
N VAL A 70 10.24 -56.81 -13.39
CA VAL A 70 9.16 -57.21 -12.45
C VAL A 70 8.88 -56.12 -11.42
N LEU A 71 9.92 -55.49 -10.87
CA LEU A 71 9.75 -54.39 -9.91
C LEU A 71 9.11 -53.15 -10.53
N ALA A 72 9.43 -52.83 -11.79
CA ALA A 72 8.88 -51.69 -12.51
C ALA A 72 7.36 -51.82 -12.79
N GLU A 73 6.85 -53.06 -12.88
CA GLU A 73 5.42 -53.34 -13.07
C GLU A 73 4.60 -53.20 -11.77
N ILE A 74 5.25 -53.19 -10.59
CA ILE A 74 4.57 -53.08 -9.30
C ILE A 74 4.26 -51.61 -8.99
N SER A 75 3.01 -51.21 -9.19
CA SER A 75 2.50 -49.86 -8.86
C SER A 75 1.99 -49.71 -7.43
N GLN A 76 1.81 -50.83 -6.71
CA GLN A 76 1.29 -50.83 -5.34
C GLN A 76 2.39 -50.51 -4.30
N PRO A 77 2.03 -49.92 -3.14
CA PRO A 77 2.97 -49.77 -2.04
C PRO A 77 3.54 -51.13 -1.60
N VAL A 78 4.86 -51.17 -1.40
CA VAL A 78 5.58 -52.40 -1.05
C VAL A 78 5.91 -52.48 0.44
N VAL A 79 5.85 -53.68 1.00
CA VAL A 79 6.41 -54.01 2.31
C VAL A 79 7.54 -55.00 2.07
N VAL A 80 8.77 -54.62 2.41
CA VAL A 80 9.96 -55.44 2.12
C VAL A 80 10.43 -56.14 3.39
N VAL A 81 10.46 -57.47 3.37
CA VAL A 81 11.01 -58.30 4.45
C VAL A 81 12.26 -59.00 3.94
N ALA A 82 13.42 -58.64 4.47
CA ALA A 82 14.67 -59.31 4.17
C ALA A 82 15.08 -60.25 5.30
N ILE A 83 15.68 -61.39 4.96
CA ILE A 83 16.31 -62.29 5.93
C ILE A 83 17.80 -62.37 5.66
N ALA A 84 18.60 -62.23 6.71
CA ALA A 84 20.04 -62.35 6.65
C ALA A 84 20.58 -63.20 7.79
N GLY A 85 21.81 -63.69 7.68
CA GLY A 85 22.45 -64.54 8.69
C GLY A 85 23.29 -65.66 8.09
N LEU A 86 23.96 -66.42 8.94
CA LEU A 86 24.91 -67.46 8.53
C LEU A 86 24.32 -68.43 7.51
N TYR A 87 25.18 -68.99 6.65
CA TYR A 87 24.78 -70.07 5.75
C TYR A 87 24.18 -71.26 6.53
N ARG A 88 23.21 -71.96 5.92
CA ARG A 88 22.54 -73.17 6.46
C ARG A 88 21.69 -73.00 7.72
N THR A 89 21.28 -71.78 8.07
CA THR A 89 20.45 -71.55 9.26
C THR A 89 18.94 -71.71 9.03
N GLY A 90 18.51 -72.10 7.82
CA GLY A 90 17.09 -72.27 7.49
C GLY A 90 16.37 -70.99 7.04
N LYS A 91 17.11 -69.98 6.56
CA LYS A 91 16.55 -68.70 6.08
C LYS A 91 15.46 -68.87 5.02
N SER A 92 15.79 -69.53 3.92
CA SER A 92 14.87 -69.81 2.80
C SER A 92 13.65 -70.63 3.24
N TYR A 93 13.81 -71.52 4.23
CA TYR A 93 12.70 -72.27 4.83
C TYR A 93 11.73 -71.34 5.57
N LEU A 94 12.25 -70.40 6.37
CA LEU A 94 11.43 -69.44 7.10
C LEU A 94 10.67 -68.51 6.14
N LEU A 95 11.33 -68.03 5.07
CA LEU A 95 10.66 -67.19 4.07
C LEU A 95 9.59 -67.94 3.28
N ASN A 96 9.81 -69.21 2.93
CA ASN A 96 8.75 -70.02 2.30
C ASN A 96 7.52 -70.16 3.21
N ARG A 97 7.72 -70.30 4.53
CA ARG A 97 6.63 -70.30 5.50
C ARG A 97 5.92 -68.95 5.58
N LEU A 98 6.66 -67.84 5.53
CA LEU A 98 6.09 -66.49 5.50
C LEU A 98 5.28 -66.23 4.22
N ALA A 99 5.73 -66.76 3.08
CA ALA A 99 5.01 -66.76 1.81
C ALA A 99 3.74 -67.63 1.82
N GLY A 100 3.49 -68.41 2.89
CA GLY A 100 2.37 -69.34 2.97
C GLY A 100 2.46 -70.52 2.00
N LYS A 101 3.63 -70.77 1.41
CA LYS A 101 3.85 -71.80 0.38
C LYS A 101 4.82 -72.89 0.89
N ARG A 102 4.66 -74.11 0.37
CA ARG A 102 5.56 -75.24 0.70
C ARG A 102 6.83 -75.24 -0.16
N THR A 103 6.74 -74.65 -1.35
CA THR A 103 7.80 -74.52 -2.34
C THR A 103 7.96 -73.05 -2.72
N GLY A 104 9.16 -72.64 -3.12
CA GLY A 104 9.51 -71.24 -3.36
C GLY A 104 11.02 -71.10 -3.47
N PHE A 105 11.65 -70.45 -2.49
CA PHE A 105 13.09 -70.37 -2.40
C PHE A 105 13.70 -71.77 -2.26
N SER A 106 14.75 -72.04 -3.03
CA SER A 106 15.43 -73.34 -3.06
C SER A 106 16.00 -73.69 -1.69
N LEU A 107 15.71 -74.90 -1.20
CA LEU A 107 16.24 -75.41 0.06
C LEU A 107 17.48 -76.26 -0.23
N GLY A 108 18.62 -75.86 0.31
CA GLY A 108 19.87 -76.60 0.17
C GLY A 108 20.02 -77.74 1.19
N SER A 109 20.49 -78.92 0.74
CA SER A 109 20.78 -80.10 1.59
C SER A 109 22.27 -80.50 1.68
N THR A 110 23.14 -79.93 0.84
CA THR A 110 24.59 -80.25 0.72
C THR A 110 25.49 -79.18 1.34
N ILE A 111 26.82 -79.33 1.36
CA ILE A 111 27.86 -78.44 2.00
C ILE A 111 28.09 -77.08 1.30
N GLN A 112 27.64 -76.94 0.05
CA GLN A 112 27.69 -75.67 -0.69
C GLN A 112 26.52 -74.73 -0.36
N SER A 113 26.75 -73.41 -0.41
CA SER A 113 25.64 -72.44 -0.37
C SER A 113 24.80 -72.49 -1.64
N HIS A 114 23.49 -72.62 -1.46
CA HIS A 114 22.52 -72.73 -2.56
C HIS A 114 22.02 -71.36 -3.03
N THR A 115 21.76 -70.42 -2.11
CA THR A 115 21.39 -69.05 -2.45
C THR A 115 22.67 -68.23 -2.70
N LYS A 116 22.85 -67.76 -3.94
CA LYS A 116 23.91 -66.81 -4.32
C LYS A 116 23.30 -65.43 -4.55
N GLY A 117 23.89 -64.39 -3.97
CA GLY A 117 23.43 -63.01 -3.98
C GLY A 117 22.13 -62.78 -3.20
N ILE A 118 21.21 -61.99 -3.76
CA ILE A 118 19.92 -61.66 -3.15
C ILE A 118 18.82 -62.12 -4.09
N TRP A 119 17.89 -62.92 -3.57
CA TRP A 119 16.74 -63.42 -4.30
C TRP A 119 15.49 -62.72 -3.80
N MET A 120 14.59 -62.38 -4.72
CA MET A 120 13.34 -61.70 -4.38
C MET A 120 12.12 -62.54 -4.74
N TRP A 121 11.06 -62.38 -3.95
CA TRP A 121 9.75 -62.97 -4.25
C TRP A 121 8.63 -62.00 -3.91
N CYS A 122 7.88 -61.59 -4.93
CA CYS A 122 6.78 -60.64 -4.81
C CYS A 122 5.44 -61.38 -4.68
N LEU A 123 4.68 -61.07 -3.63
CA LEU A 123 3.43 -61.73 -3.28
C LEU A 123 2.39 -60.70 -2.84
N PRO A 124 1.08 -60.98 -2.97
CA PRO A 124 0.06 -60.14 -2.35
C PRO A 124 0.19 -60.17 -0.82
N HIS A 125 0.11 -59.00 -0.16
CA HIS A 125 0.28 -58.92 1.28
C HIS A 125 -0.91 -59.58 2.03
N PRO A 126 -0.69 -60.58 2.91
CA PRO A 126 -1.75 -61.45 3.44
C PRO A 126 -2.74 -60.74 4.38
N ARG A 127 -2.36 -59.58 4.93
CA ARG A 127 -3.19 -58.80 5.88
C ARG A 127 -3.53 -57.38 5.40
N ARG A 128 -2.99 -56.92 4.27
CA ARG A 128 -3.12 -55.53 3.79
C ARG A 128 -3.50 -55.56 2.31
N PRO A 129 -4.78 -55.39 1.96
CA PRO A 129 -5.19 -55.36 0.57
C PRO A 129 -4.52 -54.18 -0.17
N GLY A 130 -4.23 -54.36 -1.46
CA GLY A 130 -3.60 -53.35 -2.31
C GLY A 130 -2.14 -53.04 -1.96
N HIS A 131 -1.47 -53.91 -1.21
CA HIS A 131 -0.03 -53.84 -0.94
C HIS A 131 0.66 -55.11 -1.42
N THR A 132 1.89 -54.95 -1.89
CA THR A 132 2.76 -56.06 -2.28
C THR A 132 3.76 -56.37 -1.16
N LEU A 133 3.84 -57.63 -0.77
CA LEU A 133 4.89 -58.16 0.10
C LEU A 133 6.07 -58.61 -0.77
N VAL A 134 7.24 -58.02 -0.55
CA VAL A 134 8.49 -58.43 -1.20
C VAL A 134 9.34 -59.16 -0.17
N LEU A 135 9.62 -60.43 -0.42
CA LEU A 135 10.52 -61.24 0.40
C LEU A 135 11.90 -61.24 -0.23
N LEU A 136 12.93 -60.87 0.53
CA LEU A 136 14.33 -60.91 0.09
C LEU A 136 15.07 -62.00 0.86
N ASP A 137 15.45 -63.08 0.17
CA ASP A 137 16.31 -64.14 0.70
C ASP A 137 17.77 -63.82 0.34
N THR A 138 18.62 -63.66 1.33
CA THR A 138 20.04 -63.36 1.09
C THR A 138 20.88 -64.62 1.12
N GLU A 139 21.98 -64.56 0.38
CA GLU A 139 23.11 -65.45 0.55
C GLU A 139 23.51 -65.56 2.02
N GLY A 140 23.95 -66.76 2.40
CA GLY A 140 24.42 -67.03 3.76
C GLY A 140 25.83 -66.47 3.99
N LEU A 141 25.95 -65.66 5.03
CA LEU A 141 27.22 -65.06 5.47
C LEU A 141 28.21 -66.12 5.93
N GLY A 142 29.50 -65.94 5.65
CA GLY A 142 30.59 -66.74 6.20
C GLY A 142 30.79 -68.11 5.53
N ASP A 143 30.40 -68.25 4.27
CA ASP A 143 30.62 -69.48 3.51
C ASP A 143 32.11 -69.64 3.17
N VAL A 144 32.75 -70.62 3.82
CA VAL A 144 34.20 -70.87 3.78
C VAL A 144 34.70 -71.22 2.36
N GLU A 145 33.82 -71.77 1.50
CA GLU A 145 34.18 -72.14 0.13
C GLU A 145 34.22 -70.94 -0.85
N LYS A 146 33.76 -69.75 -0.45
CA LYS A 146 33.65 -68.57 -1.33
C LYS A 146 34.86 -67.64 -1.31
N GLY A 147 35.60 -67.59 -0.21
CA GLY A 147 36.80 -66.76 -0.07
C GLY A 147 36.61 -65.23 -0.09
N ASP A 148 35.38 -64.70 -0.21
CA ASP A 148 35.15 -63.25 -0.35
C ASP A 148 34.19 -62.66 0.71
N ALA A 149 34.76 -62.31 1.87
CA ALA A 149 34.05 -61.67 2.98
C ALA A 149 33.52 -60.25 2.66
N LYS A 150 34.01 -59.59 1.58
CA LYS A 150 33.54 -58.26 1.19
C LYS A 150 32.13 -58.31 0.61
N ASN A 151 31.83 -59.35 -0.17
CA ASN A 151 30.50 -59.54 -0.75
C ASN A 151 29.43 -59.86 0.29
N ASP A 152 29.76 -60.69 1.29
CA ASP A 152 28.87 -60.95 2.43
C ASP A 152 28.44 -59.65 3.14
N THR A 153 29.41 -58.75 3.31
CA THR A 153 29.21 -57.45 3.94
C THR A 153 28.26 -56.56 3.13
N TRP A 154 28.48 -56.47 1.82
CA TRP A 154 27.62 -55.67 0.93
C TRP A 154 26.22 -56.26 0.79
N ILE A 155 26.07 -57.58 0.70
CA ILE A 155 24.77 -58.27 0.67
C ILE A 155 23.99 -57.95 1.95
N PHE A 156 24.66 -57.97 3.11
CA PHE A 156 24.02 -57.62 4.38
C PHE A 156 23.63 -56.15 4.45
N ALA A 157 24.50 -55.24 4.01
CA ALA A 157 24.21 -53.80 3.95
C ALA A 157 23.02 -53.50 3.03
N LEU A 158 22.97 -54.11 1.86
CA LEU A 158 21.86 -53.98 0.92
C LEU A 158 20.57 -54.56 1.50
N ALA A 159 20.61 -55.69 2.20
CA ALA A 159 19.45 -56.26 2.87
C ALA A 159 18.88 -55.30 3.93
N VAL A 160 19.74 -54.62 4.70
CA VAL A 160 19.32 -53.57 5.64
C VAL A 160 18.67 -52.41 4.90
N LEU A 161 19.35 -51.83 3.91
CA LEU A 161 18.90 -50.63 3.20
C LEU A 161 17.61 -50.85 2.40
N LEU A 162 17.43 -52.03 1.80
CA LEU A 162 16.27 -52.36 0.97
C LEU A 162 15.06 -52.81 1.79
N SER A 163 15.27 -53.27 3.04
CA SER A 163 14.19 -53.85 3.84
C SER A 163 13.43 -52.83 4.67
N SER A 164 12.11 -53.02 4.79
CA SER A 164 11.30 -52.39 5.83
C SER A 164 11.41 -53.13 7.15
N THR A 165 11.74 -54.42 7.11
CA THR A 165 11.98 -55.26 8.28
C THR A 165 13.07 -56.27 7.96
N LEU A 166 14.16 -56.21 8.71
CA LEU A 166 15.23 -57.20 8.65
C LEU A 166 15.01 -58.31 9.68
N VAL A 167 15.06 -59.56 9.22
CA VAL A 167 15.10 -60.75 10.07
C VAL A 167 16.54 -61.26 10.10
N TYR A 168 17.19 -61.18 11.25
CA TYR A 168 18.50 -61.81 11.44
C TYR A 168 18.33 -63.23 11.97
N ASN A 169 18.79 -64.23 11.22
CA ASN A 169 18.61 -65.64 11.52
C ASN A 169 19.92 -66.29 11.96
N SER A 170 20.04 -66.56 13.26
CA SER A 170 21.15 -67.27 13.90
C SER A 170 20.71 -68.61 14.48
N MET A 171 21.60 -69.61 14.45
CA MET A 171 21.40 -70.89 15.14
C MET A 171 22.01 -70.83 16.54
N GLY A 172 21.32 -71.38 17.54
CA GLY A 172 21.77 -71.38 18.92
C GLY A 172 21.55 -70.05 19.63
N THR A 173 22.43 -69.73 20.58
CA THR A 173 22.38 -68.46 21.34
C THR A 173 22.94 -67.30 20.52
N ILE A 174 22.53 -66.08 20.86
CA ILE A 174 23.14 -64.86 20.31
C ILE A 174 24.62 -64.85 20.72
N ASN A 175 25.52 -65.00 19.75
CA ASN A 175 26.96 -65.02 19.97
C ASN A 175 27.61 -63.69 19.53
N GLN A 176 28.87 -63.48 19.91
CA GLN A 176 29.59 -62.24 19.61
C GLN A 176 29.65 -61.96 18.10
N GLN A 177 29.86 -63.00 17.28
CA GLN A 177 29.93 -62.86 15.83
C GLN A 177 28.64 -62.30 15.21
N ALA A 178 27.47 -62.71 15.70
CA ALA A 178 26.18 -62.17 15.27
C ALA A 178 26.03 -60.69 15.64
N MET A 179 26.49 -60.32 16.84
CA MET A 179 26.48 -58.93 17.29
C MET A 179 27.45 -58.05 16.50
N ASP A 180 28.65 -58.53 16.20
CA ASP A 180 29.67 -57.79 15.45
C ASP A 180 29.22 -57.51 14.01
N GLN A 181 28.57 -58.47 13.35
CA GLN A 181 28.02 -58.28 11.99
C GLN A 181 26.88 -57.27 11.95
N LEU A 182 25.96 -57.35 12.93
CA LEU A 182 24.86 -56.38 13.07
C LEU A 182 25.38 -54.98 13.38
N HIS A 183 26.37 -54.88 14.25
CA HIS A 183 27.02 -53.61 14.61
C HIS A 183 27.68 -52.98 13.39
N TYR A 184 28.50 -53.73 12.66
CA TYR A 184 29.23 -53.25 11.49
C TYR A 184 28.31 -52.67 10.41
N VAL A 185 27.17 -53.31 10.14
CA VAL A 185 26.26 -52.78 9.11
C VAL A 185 25.37 -51.65 9.60
N THR A 186 25.08 -51.59 10.90
CA THR A 186 24.48 -50.39 11.48
C THR A 186 25.43 -49.19 11.30
N GLU A 187 26.73 -49.38 11.55
CA GLU A 187 27.74 -48.34 11.30
C GLU A 187 27.84 -47.94 9.82
N LEU A 188 27.85 -48.91 8.90
CA LEU A 188 27.87 -48.60 7.46
C LEU A 188 26.62 -47.83 7.01
N THR A 189 25.45 -48.21 7.51
CA THR A 189 24.18 -47.55 7.17
C THR A 189 24.18 -46.10 7.64
N GLU A 190 24.67 -45.83 8.86
CA GLU A 190 24.86 -44.46 9.36
C GLU A 190 25.88 -43.69 8.53
N ARG A 191 27.00 -44.31 8.11
CA ARG A 191 27.98 -43.67 7.22
C ARG A 191 27.39 -43.29 5.87
N ILE A 192 26.62 -44.17 5.24
CA ILE A 192 25.96 -43.89 3.96
C ILE A 192 24.97 -42.73 4.13
N LYS A 193 24.20 -42.72 5.21
CA LYS A 193 23.26 -41.63 5.51
C LYS A 193 23.97 -40.29 5.71
N CYS A 194 25.08 -40.26 6.45
CA CYS A 194 25.90 -39.06 6.62
C CYS A 194 26.45 -38.54 5.28
N LEU A 195 27.01 -39.43 4.45
CA LEU A 195 27.52 -39.06 3.12
C LEU A 195 26.42 -38.47 2.23
N LEU A 196 25.22 -39.05 2.25
CA LEU A 196 24.09 -38.53 1.48
C LEU A 196 23.63 -37.15 1.98
N GLU A 197 23.60 -36.93 3.29
CA GLU A 197 23.21 -35.63 3.86
C GLU A 197 24.27 -34.56 3.56
N GLU A 198 25.56 -34.88 3.62
CA GLU A 198 26.65 -33.98 3.22
C GLU A 198 26.54 -33.58 1.74
N GLN A 199 26.32 -34.56 0.85
CA GLN A 199 26.14 -34.28 -0.59
C GLN A 199 24.91 -33.42 -0.85
N LYS A 200 23.81 -33.68 -0.16
CA LYS A 200 22.60 -32.86 -0.23
C LYS A 200 22.85 -31.43 0.25
N GLN A 201 23.56 -31.25 1.36
CA GLN A 201 23.91 -29.92 1.89
C GLN A 201 24.78 -29.14 0.89
N GLU A 202 25.76 -29.78 0.27
CA GLU A 202 26.59 -29.13 -0.75
C GLU A 202 25.78 -28.73 -1.99
N LEU A 203 24.85 -29.59 -2.45
CA LEU A 203 23.93 -29.24 -3.53
C LEU A 203 23.03 -28.06 -3.17
N CYS A 204 22.47 -28.05 -1.95
CA CYS A 204 21.68 -26.92 -1.45
C CYS A 204 22.51 -25.63 -1.43
N ARG A 205 23.73 -25.68 -0.89
CA ARG A 205 24.65 -24.53 -0.83
C ARG A 205 25.00 -24.01 -2.23
N ARG A 206 25.26 -24.90 -3.19
CA ARG A 206 25.50 -24.52 -4.59
C ARG A 206 24.28 -23.88 -5.24
N ASN A 207 23.08 -24.44 -4.99
CA ASN A 207 21.83 -23.89 -5.50
C ASN A 207 21.54 -22.50 -4.93
N GLU A 208 21.77 -22.32 -3.62
CA GLU A 208 21.65 -21.02 -2.96
C GLU A 208 22.61 -19.99 -3.53
N ARG A 209 23.89 -20.33 -3.70
CA ARG A 209 24.88 -19.43 -4.31
C ARG A 209 24.50 -19.06 -5.74
N ALA A 210 24.18 -20.04 -6.58
CA ALA A 210 23.77 -19.78 -7.97
C ALA A 210 22.48 -18.95 -8.06
N SER A 211 21.54 -19.15 -7.14
CA SER A 211 20.35 -18.30 -7.01
C SER A 211 20.73 -16.87 -6.62
N SER A 212 21.61 -16.71 -5.63
CA SER A 212 22.09 -15.40 -5.18
C SER A 212 22.76 -14.64 -6.31
N ASP A 213 23.73 -15.25 -6.98
CA ASP A 213 24.50 -14.61 -8.06
C ASP A 213 23.59 -14.13 -9.20
N ARG A 214 22.63 -14.97 -9.62
CA ARG A 214 21.63 -14.60 -10.64
C ARG A 214 20.73 -13.46 -10.19
N CYS A 215 20.27 -13.49 -8.94
CA CYS A 215 19.41 -12.45 -8.39
C CYS A 215 20.14 -11.11 -8.32
N THR A 216 21.38 -11.11 -7.83
CA THR A 216 22.22 -9.92 -7.76
C THR A 216 22.49 -9.35 -9.15
N ALA A 217 22.84 -10.18 -10.12
CA ALA A 217 23.06 -9.74 -11.50
C ALA A 217 21.80 -9.10 -12.11
N ALA A 218 20.64 -9.75 -11.97
CA ALA A 218 19.38 -9.22 -12.48
C ALA A 218 18.97 -7.91 -11.79
N LEU A 219 19.21 -7.77 -10.48
CA LEU A 219 18.94 -6.52 -9.76
C LEU A 219 19.85 -5.39 -10.23
N LEU A 220 21.15 -5.65 -10.41
CA LEU A 220 22.09 -4.65 -10.92
C LEU A 220 21.69 -4.17 -12.32
N GLU A 221 21.32 -5.07 -13.22
CA GLU A 221 20.86 -4.72 -14.57
C GLU A 221 19.57 -3.88 -14.55
N LEU A 222 18.58 -4.28 -13.74
CA LEU A 222 17.31 -3.56 -13.65
C LEU A 222 17.45 -2.21 -12.92
N TRP A 223 18.42 -2.10 -12.01
CA TRP A 223 18.66 -0.90 -11.22
C TRP A 223 19.57 0.11 -11.93
N ASP A 224 20.35 -0.32 -12.93
CA ASP A 224 21.22 0.57 -13.72
C ASP A 224 20.45 1.75 -14.34
N GLU A 225 19.26 1.49 -14.86
CA GLU A 225 18.36 2.54 -15.37
C GLU A 225 18.01 3.57 -14.29
N LEU A 226 17.78 3.11 -13.06
CA LEU A 226 17.44 3.96 -11.93
C LEU A 226 18.66 4.76 -11.46
N ASP A 227 19.83 4.13 -11.31
CA ASP A 227 21.09 4.79 -10.95
C ASP A 227 21.48 5.87 -11.98
N ASN A 228 21.28 5.62 -13.27
CA ASN A 228 21.49 6.61 -14.34
C ASN A 228 20.56 7.83 -14.19
N ARG A 229 19.28 7.61 -13.89
CA ARG A 229 18.31 8.70 -13.67
C ARG A 229 18.62 9.50 -12.40
N ILE A 230 19.11 8.84 -11.35
CA ILE A 230 19.61 9.51 -10.14
C ILE A 230 20.81 10.38 -10.48
N GLY A 231 21.80 9.84 -11.20
CA GLY A 231 23.01 10.57 -11.61
C GLY A 231 22.73 11.79 -12.49
N GLN A 232 21.66 11.73 -13.30
CA GLN A 232 21.19 12.86 -14.12
C GLN A 232 20.42 13.93 -13.32
N GLY A 233 20.14 13.70 -12.04
CA GLY A 233 19.39 14.64 -11.20
C GLY A 233 17.89 14.72 -11.53
N VAL A 234 17.31 13.69 -12.16
CA VAL A 234 15.88 13.66 -12.56
C VAL A 234 14.93 13.82 -11.36
N TYR A 235 15.38 13.40 -10.18
CA TYR A 235 14.62 13.45 -8.93
C TYR A 235 14.88 14.72 -8.11
N SER A 236 15.78 15.62 -8.55
CA SER A 236 16.10 16.87 -7.86
C SER A 236 15.10 17.98 -8.19
N VAL A 237 13.81 17.65 -8.06
CA VAL A 237 12.67 18.54 -8.31
C VAL A 237 11.65 18.35 -7.19
N PRO A 238 10.78 19.34 -6.91
CA PRO A 238 9.68 19.20 -5.96
C PRO A 238 8.76 18.03 -6.30
N GLY A 239 8.48 17.17 -5.31
CA GLY A 239 7.82 15.88 -5.47
C GLY A 239 8.68 14.79 -6.12
N GLY A 240 9.98 15.00 -6.26
CA GLY A 240 10.93 14.09 -6.90
C GLY A 240 11.11 12.77 -6.13
N TYR A 241 10.99 12.78 -4.81
CA TYR A 241 11.08 11.57 -3.98
C TYR A 241 9.94 10.60 -4.28
N GLN A 242 8.72 11.10 -4.48
CA GLN A 242 7.58 10.26 -4.86
C GLN A 242 7.81 9.58 -6.21
N ARG A 243 8.37 10.30 -7.19
CA ARG A 243 8.73 9.73 -8.50
C ARG A 243 9.79 8.63 -8.36
N PHE A 244 10.80 8.86 -7.53
CA PHE A 244 11.82 7.86 -7.21
C PHE A 244 11.20 6.60 -6.59
N GLN A 245 10.23 6.75 -5.67
CA GLN A 245 9.53 5.62 -5.07
C GLN A 245 8.73 4.80 -6.09
N ASP A 246 8.02 5.47 -6.99
CA ASP A 246 7.25 4.80 -8.04
C ASP A 246 8.15 4.06 -9.04
N ASP A 247 9.29 4.63 -9.40
CA ASP A 247 10.28 3.99 -10.28
C ASP A 247 10.98 2.82 -9.57
N ARG A 248 11.33 2.97 -8.29
CA ARG A 248 11.85 1.89 -7.44
C ARG A 248 10.88 0.72 -7.40
N GLN A 249 9.59 0.99 -7.19
CA GLN A 249 8.55 -0.03 -7.14
C GLN A 249 8.39 -0.76 -8.49
N ARG A 250 8.42 -0.02 -9.61
CA ARG A 250 8.43 -0.60 -10.95
C ARG A 250 9.62 -1.53 -11.19
N THR A 251 10.81 -1.16 -10.71
CA THR A 251 12.00 -2.01 -10.78
C THR A 251 11.83 -3.30 -9.96
N VAL A 252 11.26 -3.21 -8.75
CA VAL A 252 10.94 -4.39 -7.92
C VAL A 252 9.95 -5.32 -8.61
N GLU A 253 8.92 -4.76 -9.26
CA GLU A 253 7.92 -5.54 -10.00
C GLU A 253 8.54 -6.25 -11.22
N ARG A 254 9.39 -5.56 -11.98
CA ARG A 254 10.17 -6.18 -13.07
C ARG A 254 11.05 -7.32 -12.54
N TYR A 255 11.74 -7.11 -11.42
CA TYR A 255 12.55 -8.14 -10.79
C TYR A 255 11.72 -9.38 -10.39
N ARG A 256 10.52 -9.19 -9.83
CA ARG A 256 9.61 -10.28 -9.48
C ARG A 256 9.18 -11.11 -10.69
N GLN A 257 9.11 -10.50 -11.88
CA GLN A 257 8.77 -11.19 -13.13
C GLN A 257 9.94 -11.97 -13.76
N VAL A 258 11.20 -11.72 -13.36
CA VAL A 258 12.37 -12.43 -13.91
C VAL A 258 12.28 -13.95 -13.65
N PRO A 259 12.31 -14.82 -14.67
CA PRO A 259 12.27 -16.27 -14.45
C PRO A 259 13.60 -16.79 -13.89
N GLY A 260 13.57 -17.95 -13.22
CA GLY A 260 14.80 -18.68 -12.86
C GLY A 260 15.66 -18.08 -11.75
N LYS A 261 15.12 -17.15 -10.94
CA LYS A 261 15.83 -16.52 -9.80
C LYS A 261 16.32 -17.53 -8.76
N GLY A 262 15.52 -18.56 -8.47
CA GLY A 262 15.83 -19.59 -7.47
C GLY A 262 15.43 -19.19 -6.04
N VAL A 263 15.96 -19.94 -5.07
CA VAL A 263 15.52 -19.92 -3.66
C VAL A 263 15.92 -18.67 -2.85
N LYS A 264 16.87 -17.85 -3.32
CA LYS A 264 17.36 -16.65 -2.61
C LYS A 264 16.71 -15.34 -3.08
N ALA A 265 15.70 -15.38 -3.94
CA ALA A 265 15.13 -14.20 -4.58
C ALA A 265 14.74 -13.08 -3.59
N ASP A 266 13.93 -13.40 -2.59
CA ASP A 266 13.43 -12.37 -1.65
C ASP A 266 14.53 -11.86 -0.70
N ALA A 267 15.42 -12.74 -0.25
CA ALA A 267 16.51 -12.38 0.65
C ALA A 267 17.49 -11.39 -0.02
N VAL A 268 17.90 -11.67 -1.26
CA VAL A 268 18.80 -10.79 -2.02
C VAL A 268 18.11 -9.47 -2.36
N LEU A 269 16.84 -9.50 -2.75
CA LEU A 269 16.07 -8.28 -3.00
C LEU A 269 16.03 -7.37 -1.76
N GLN A 270 15.75 -7.95 -0.59
CA GLN A 270 15.69 -7.19 0.65
C GLN A 270 17.05 -6.54 0.99
N GLU A 271 18.13 -7.30 0.95
CA GLU A 271 19.48 -6.81 1.22
C GLU A 271 19.90 -5.71 0.22
N PHE A 272 19.56 -5.90 -1.05
CA PHE A 272 19.85 -4.93 -2.11
C PHE A 272 19.10 -3.61 -1.88
N LEU A 273 17.81 -3.65 -1.57
CA LEU A 273 17.03 -2.44 -1.29
C LEU A 273 17.56 -1.71 -0.05
N GLN A 274 17.94 -2.45 1.00
CA GLN A 274 18.58 -1.87 2.18
C GLN A 274 19.90 -1.16 1.83
N SER A 275 20.70 -1.74 0.94
CA SER A 275 21.97 -1.12 0.51
C SER A 275 21.78 0.23 -0.22
N LYS A 276 20.60 0.45 -0.83
CA LYS A 276 20.26 1.67 -1.57
C LYS A 276 19.53 2.73 -0.73
N GLU A 277 19.27 2.46 0.55
CA GLU A 277 18.49 3.36 1.40
C GLU A 277 19.21 4.71 1.66
N ALA A 278 20.54 4.73 1.71
CA ALA A 278 21.29 5.99 1.84
C ALA A 278 21.03 6.96 0.68
N VAL A 279 20.87 6.44 -0.55
CA VAL A 279 20.54 7.25 -1.73
C VAL A 279 19.09 7.73 -1.66
N SER A 280 18.16 6.86 -1.27
CA SER A 280 16.75 7.19 -1.00
C SER A 280 16.62 8.36 -0.02
N GLN A 281 17.34 8.31 1.11
CA GLN A 281 17.34 9.39 2.12
C GLN A 281 17.89 10.72 1.58
N SER A 282 18.95 10.68 0.77
CA SER A 282 19.52 11.89 0.15
C SER A 282 18.52 12.57 -0.81
N ILE A 283 17.79 11.79 -1.60
CA ILE A 283 16.75 12.31 -2.51
C ILE A 283 15.60 12.93 -1.71
N LEU A 284 15.16 12.29 -0.62
CA LEU A 284 14.11 12.82 0.24
C LEU A 284 14.47 14.19 0.82
N GLN A 285 15.68 14.33 1.39
CA GLN A 285 16.14 15.60 1.96
C GLN A 285 16.21 16.71 0.91
N THR A 286 16.64 16.37 -0.30
CA THR A 286 16.70 17.32 -1.43
C THR A 286 15.29 17.77 -1.84
N ASP A 287 14.35 16.83 -1.94
CA ASP A 287 12.95 17.12 -2.30
C ASP A 287 12.26 18.00 -1.25
N GLU A 288 12.39 17.66 0.04
CA GLU A 288 11.82 18.46 1.13
C GLU A 288 12.34 19.91 1.10
N ALA A 289 13.65 20.09 0.91
CA ALA A 289 14.26 21.42 0.84
C ALA A 289 13.78 22.22 -0.39
N LEU A 290 13.62 21.57 -1.54
CA LEU A 290 13.13 22.22 -2.76
C LEU A 290 11.64 22.57 -2.67
N THR A 291 10.85 21.67 -2.09
CA THR A 291 9.41 21.84 -1.89
C THR A 291 9.12 22.98 -0.91
N GLU A 292 9.87 23.09 0.19
CA GLU A 292 9.73 24.24 1.09
C GLU A 292 10.13 25.56 0.43
N LYS A 293 11.23 25.59 -0.35
CA LYS A 293 11.61 26.79 -1.11
C LYS A 293 10.55 27.22 -2.13
N GLU A 294 9.89 26.29 -2.81
CA GLU A 294 8.79 26.63 -3.73
C GLU A 294 7.61 27.25 -3.00
N LYS A 295 7.23 26.72 -1.83
CA LYS A 295 6.17 27.29 -1.00
C LYS A 295 6.52 28.68 -0.50
N GLU A 296 7.76 28.90 -0.08
CA GLU A 296 8.25 30.22 0.35
C GLU A 296 8.17 31.24 -0.79
N MET A 297 8.68 30.90 -1.99
CA MET A 297 8.59 31.78 -3.16
C MET A 297 7.14 32.06 -3.58
N ALA A 298 6.26 31.06 -3.53
CA ALA A 298 4.84 31.23 -3.85
C ALA A 298 4.15 32.15 -2.83
N ALA A 299 4.47 32.00 -1.54
CA ALA A 299 3.96 32.86 -0.48
C ALA A 299 4.47 34.30 -0.62
N GLU A 300 5.74 34.50 -0.98
CA GLU A 300 6.31 35.83 -1.24
C GLU A 300 5.64 36.50 -2.44
N ARG A 301 5.44 35.77 -3.55
CA ARG A 301 4.69 36.28 -4.72
C ARG A 301 3.26 36.66 -4.36
N ALA A 302 2.55 35.82 -3.62
CA ALA A 302 1.19 36.11 -3.17
C ALA A 302 1.13 37.37 -2.27
N ARG A 303 2.13 37.58 -1.41
CA ARG A 303 2.26 38.80 -0.60
C ARG A 303 2.56 40.03 -1.44
N ALA A 304 3.44 39.92 -2.44
CA ALA A 304 3.74 41.02 -3.36
C ALA A 304 2.50 41.42 -4.18
N GLU A 305 1.76 40.46 -4.73
CA GLU A 305 0.50 40.73 -5.44
C GLU A 305 -0.57 41.35 -4.52
N ALA A 306 -0.67 40.89 -3.27
CA ALA A 306 -1.58 41.47 -2.30
C ALA A 306 -1.20 42.92 -1.97
N ALA A 307 0.08 43.20 -1.76
CA ALA A 307 0.58 44.56 -1.52
C ALA A 307 0.35 45.49 -2.73
N GLU A 308 0.55 45.00 -3.96
CA GLU A 308 0.24 45.77 -5.17
C GLU A 308 -1.26 46.09 -5.27
N ARG A 309 -2.14 45.11 -5.00
CA ARG A 309 -3.59 45.33 -4.97
C ARG A 309 -3.99 46.34 -3.89
N GLU A 310 -3.41 46.25 -2.70
CA GLU A 310 -3.63 47.23 -1.63
C GLU A 310 -3.19 48.64 -2.05
N GLN A 311 -2.02 48.76 -2.69
CA GLN A 311 -1.52 50.04 -3.18
C GLN A 311 -2.41 50.64 -4.28
N GLN A 312 -2.97 49.81 -5.17
CA GLN A 312 -3.95 50.24 -6.17
C GLN A 312 -5.25 50.75 -5.52
N VAL A 313 -5.76 50.04 -4.52
CA VAL A 313 -6.95 50.46 -3.77
C VAL A 313 -6.69 51.78 -3.02
N LEU A 314 -5.51 51.95 -2.43
CA LEU A 314 -5.12 53.22 -1.80
C LEU A 314 -5.06 54.37 -2.80
N LYS A 315 -4.43 54.18 -3.97
CA LYS A 315 -4.42 55.19 -5.04
C LYS A 315 -5.82 55.53 -5.54
N GLN A 316 -6.71 54.53 -5.67
CA GLN A 316 -8.12 54.77 -6.01
C GLN A 316 -8.82 55.61 -4.94
N LYS A 317 -8.64 55.29 -3.65
CA LYS A 317 -9.20 56.07 -2.55
C LYS A 317 -8.68 57.50 -2.51
N GLU A 318 -7.38 57.70 -2.76
CA GLU A 318 -6.78 59.04 -2.87
C GLU A 318 -7.40 59.82 -4.03
N ALA A 319 -7.53 59.20 -5.20
CA ALA A 319 -8.17 59.82 -6.37
C ALA A 319 -9.65 60.14 -6.11
N GLU A 320 -10.42 59.24 -5.49
CA GLU A 320 -11.81 59.48 -5.11
C GLU A 320 -11.94 60.62 -4.09
N LEU A 321 -11.04 60.68 -3.10
CA LEU A 321 -11.03 61.75 -2.11
C LEU A 321 -10.70 63.09 -2.76
N GLN A 322 -9.72 63.10 -3.67
CA GLN A 322 -9.32 64.29 -4.42
C GLN A 322 -10.46 64.78 -5.32
N GLN A 323 -11.14 63.87 -6.02
CA GLN A 323 -12.31 64.20 -6.83
C GLN A 323 -13.45 64.80 -5.99
N LYS A 324 -13.72 64.25 -4.81
CA LYS A 324 -14.72 64.82 -3.88
C LYS A 324 -14.36 66.23 -3.41
N LEU A 325 -13.07 66.48 -3.13
CA LEU A 325 -12.60 67.82 -2.76
C LEU A 325 -12.76 68.80 -3.93
N GLU A 326 -12.41 68.39 -5.15
CA GLU A 326 -12.59 69.22 -6.35
C GLU A 326 -14.07 69.50 -6.65
N ASP A 327 -14.94 68.50 -6.52
CA ASP A 327 -16.39 68.67 -6.70
C ASP A 327 -16.99 69.60 -5.63
N GLN A 328 -16.50 69.52 -4.38
CA GLN A 328 -16.89 70.46 -3.32
C GLN A 328 -16.44 71.90 -3.63
N ASP A 329 -15.20 72.09 -4.06
CA ASP A 329 -14.68 73.43 -4.42
C ASP A 329 -15.45 74.01 -5.62
N ARG A 330 -15.74 73.23 -6.65
CA ARG A 330 -16.58 73.66 -7.78
C ARG A 330 -17.99 74.05 -7.34
N SER A 331 -18.62 73.24 -6.48
CA SER A 331 -19.95 73.57 -5.95
C SER A 331 -19.92 74.84 -5.11
N TYR A 332 -18.86 75.05 -4.32
CA TYR A 332 -18.68 76.25 -3.52
C TYR A 332 -18.49 77.48 -4.41
N GLN A 333 -17.59 77.41 -5.39
CA GLN A 333 -17.34 78.49 -6.35
C GLN A 333 -18.58 78.85 -7.16
N GLU A 334 -19.36 77.86 -7.59
CA GLU A 334 -20.60 78.12 -8.34
C GLU A 334 -21.67 78.78 -7.46
N ASN A 335 -21.79 78.39 -6.19
CA ASN A 335 -22.66 79.07 -5.23
C ASN A 335 -22.24 80.55 -5.05
N VAL A 336 -20.94 80.82 -4.92
CA VAL A 336 -20.39 82.19 -4.83
C VAL A 336 -20.74 82.98 -6.09
N ARG A 337 -20.56 82.38 -7.27
CA ARG A 337 -20.87 83.01 -8.56
C ARG A 337 -22.36 83.35 -8.71
N GLN A 338 -23.25 82.46 -8.26
CA GLN A 338 -24.69 82.72 -8.25
C GLN A 338 -25.05 83.87 -7.29
N LEU A 339 -24.40 83.94 -6.13
CA LEU A 339 -24.54 85.05 -5.17
C LEU A 339 -24.08 86.38 -5.77
N GLU A 340 -22.91 86.42 -6.42
CA GLU A 340 -22.40 87.60 -7.13
C GLU A 340 -23.40 88.11 -8.17
N THR A 341 -23.88 87.21 -9.03
CA THR A 341 -24.84 87.56 -10.09
C THR A 341 -26.14 88.13 -9.50
N LYS A 342 -26.60 87.58 -8.37
CA LYS A 342 -27.80 88.05 -7.68
C LYS A 342 -27.59 89.41 -7.03
N LEU A 343 -26.46 89.64 -6.36
CA LEU A 343 -26.10 90.92 -5.75
C LEU A 343 -25.90 92.01 -6.80
N GLU A 344 -25.30 91.69 -7.94
CA GLU A 344 -25.21 92.60 -9.09
C GLU A 344 -26.59 92.92 -9.69
N GLY A 345 -27.47 91.93 -9.75
CA GLY A 345 -28.87 92.12 -10.16
C GLY A 345 -29.63 93.05 -9.22
N GLU A 346 -29.46 92.89 -7.90
CA GLU A 346 -30.03 93.80 -6.90
C GLU A 346 -29.43 95.21 -6.99
N ARG A 347 -28.12 95.33 -7.22
CA ARG A 347 -27.44 96.61 -7.44
C ARG A 347 -28.00 97.36 -8.66
N LYS A 348 -28.19 96.67 -9.79
CA LYS A 348 -28.77 97.27 -11.00
C LYS A 348 -30.18 97.77 -10.77
N LYS A 349 -31.03 96.98 -10.10
CA LYS A 349 -32.40 97.38 -9.75
C LYS A 349 -32.40 98.61 -8.85
N LEU A 350 -31.55 98.64 -7.83
CA LEU A 350 -31.45 99.78 -6.91
C LEU A 350 -30.99 101.05 -7.63
N LEU A 351 -30.01 100.94 -8.53
CA LEU A 351 -29.55 102.07 -9.36
C LEU A 351 -30.63 102.55 -10.34
N GLU A 352 -31.41 101.65 -10.92
CA GLU A 352 -32.55 102.02 -11.78
C GLU A 352 -33.68 102.71 -11.00
N GLU A 353 -34.00 102.24 -9.79
CA GLU A 353 -35.00 102.84 -8.91
C GLU A 353 -34.55 104.22 -8.43
N GLN A 354 -33.30 104.36 -7.98
CA GLN A 354 -32.74 105.66 -7.58
C GLN A 354 -32.58 106.61 -8.78
N GLY A 355 -32.25 106.09 -9.98
CA GLY A 355 -32.17 106.88 -11.20
C GLY A 355 -33.51 107.48 -11.61
N LYS A 356 -34.61 106.70 -11.53
CA LYS A 356 -35.97 107.21 -11.74
C LYS A 356 -36.35 108.29 -10.72
N MET A 357 -35.96 108.09 -9.45
CA MET A 357 -36.20 109.07 -8.39
C MET A 357 -35.40 110.36 -8.61
N LEU A 358 -34.16 110.26 -9.11
CA LEU A 358 -33.30 111.39 -9.44
C LEU A 358 -33.86 112.20 -10.62
N ASP A 359 -34.31 111.53 -11.69
CA ASP A 359 -34.94 112.17 -12.85
C ASP A 359 -36.24 112.90 -12.48
N GLN A 360 -37.03 112.33 -11.57
CA GLN A 360 -38.25 112.97 -11.06
C GLN A 360 -37.91 114.24 -10.26
N LYS A 361 -36.88 114.18 -9.39
CA LYS A 361 -36.40 115.34 -8.63
C LYS A 361 -35.76 116.42 -9.50
N LEU A 362 -35.07 116.05 -10.58
CA LEU A 362 -34.54 116.99 -11.59
C LEU A 362 -35.65 117.71 -12.34
N LYS A 363 -36.72 116.99 -12.74
CA LYS A 363 -37.90 117.60 -13.37
C LYS A 363 -38.66 118.55 -12.43
N GLU A 364 -38.79 118.18 -11.15
CA GLU A 364 -39.35 119.07 -10.12
C GLU A 364 -38.48 120.33 -9.94
N GLN A 365 -37.15 120.18 -9.94
CA GLN A 365 -36.24 121.31 -9.87
C GLN A 365 -36.40 122.26 -11.07
N GLU A 366 -36.46 121.74 -12.30
CA GLU A 366 -36.67 122.54 -13.51
C GLU A 366 -38.04 123.26 -13.52
N ALA A 367 -39.09 122.61 -13.00
CA ALA A 367 -40.41 123.21 -12.88
C ALA A 367 -40.42 124.36 -11.85
N LEU A 368 -39.84 124.15 -10.67
CA LEU A 368 -39.75 125.17 -9.61
C LEU A 368 -38.89 126.38 -10.04
N LEU A 369 -37.84 126.15 -10.84
CA LEU A 369 -37.00 127.20 -11.41
C LEU A 369 -37.74 128.04 -12.48
N ARG A 370 -38.67 127.43 -13.24
CA ARG A 370 -39.52 128.15 -14.20
C ARG A 370 -40.58 129.01 -13.52
N GLU A 371 -41.07 128.59 -12.36
CA GLU A 371 -42.11 129.30 -11.59
C GLU A 371 -41.55 130.41 -10.67
N GLY A 372 -40.23 130.55 -10.57
CA GLY A 372 -39.56 131.65 -9.86
C GLY A 372 -39.23 131.40 -8.38
N PHE A 373 -39.46 130.19 -7.87
CA PHE A 373 -39.20 129.79 -6.47
C PHE A 373 -37.73 129.40 -6.23
N ARG A 374 -36.85 130.40 -6.13
CA ARG A 374 -35.39 130.17 -5.99
C ARG A 374 -34.96 129.48 -4.68
N GLU A 375 -35.69 129.66 -3.57
CA GLU A 375 -35.31 129.04 -2.29
C GLU A 375 -35.64 127.53 -2.21
N GLU A 376 -36.78 127.10 -2.78
CA GLU A 376 -37.20 125.69 -2.79
C GLU A 376 -36.36 124.87 -3.78
N ALA A 377 -36.00 125.46 -4.92
CA ALA A 377 -35.07 124.85 -5.88
C ALA A 377 -33.67 124.60 -5.27
N GLY A 378 -33.19 125.49 -4.38
CA GLY A 378 -31.90 125.33 -3.69
C GLY A 378 -31.89 124.23 -2.62
N ARG A 379 -33.02 124.00 -1.92
CA ARG A 379 -33.16 122.83 -1.02
C ARG A 379 -33.18 121.52 -1.78
N LEU A 380 -33.84 121.50 -2.93
CA LEU A 380 -33.91 120.31 -3.80
C LEU A 380 -32.55 120.00 -4.44
N GLU A 381 -31.75 121.02 -4.77
CA GLU A 381 -30.39 120.84 -5.30
C GLU A 381 -29.46 120.12 -4.32
N ASN A 382 -29.52 120.46 -3.03
CA ASN A 382 -28.73 119.76 -2.00
C ASN A 382 -29.14 118.29 -1.85
N GLN A 383 -30.43 117.97 -2.04
CA GLN A 383 -30.89 116.58 -2.04
C GLN A 383 -30.44 115.81 -3.29
N ILE A 384 -30.48 116.45 -4.47
CA ILE A 384 -29.96 115.88 -5.72
C ILE A 384 -28.46 115.60 -5.58
N ARG A 385 -27.70 116.54 -4.99
CA ARG A 385 -26.26 116.38 -4.77
C ARG A 385 -25.94 115.23 -3.81
N HIS A 386 -26.73 115.06 -2.74
CA HIS A 386 -26.60 113.94 -1.82
C HIS A 386 -26.93 112.59 -2.48
N LEU A 387 -28.02 112.52 -3.27
CA LEU A 387 -28.41 111.33 -4.03
C LEU A 387 -27.40 110.97 -5.11
N GLN A 388 -26.80 111.96 -5.79
CA GLN A 388 -25.72 111.75 -6.75
C GLN A 388 -24.48 111.14 -6.07
N GLN A 389 -24.11 111.66 -4.90
CA GLN A 389 -22.97 111.16 -4.13
C GLN A 389 -23.20 109.72 -3.63
N GLN A 390 -24.43 109.39 -3.20
CA GLN A 390 -24.80 108.01 -2.82
C GLN A 390 -24.78 107.06 -4.03
N ASN A 391 -25.25 107.51 -5.20
CA ASN A 391 -25.18 106.72 -6.43
C ASN A 391 -23.73 106.45 -6.89
N GLU A 392 -22.82 107.41 -6.76
CA GLU A 392 -21.39 107.23 -7.10
C GLU A 392 -20.69 106.21 -6.18
N GLU A 393 -21.07 106.13 -4.91
CA GLU A 393 -20.55 105.10 -4.00
C GLU A 393 -21.06 103.70 -4.34
N ILE A 394 -22.35 103.56 -4.70
CA ILE A 394 -22.96 102.28 -5.13
C ILE A 394 -22.42 101.83 -6.49
N GLN A 395 -21.98 102.76 -7.35
CA GLN A 395 -21.43 102.48 -8.67
C GLN A 395 -20.08 101.75 -8.62
N LYS A 396 -19.31 101.91 -7.54
CA LYS A 396 -17.99 101.28 -7.38
C LYS A 396 -18.13 99.78 -7.04
N PRO A 397 -17.48 98.86 -7.78
CA PRO A 397 -17.56 97.42 -7.49
C PRO A 397 -16.91 97.00 -6.16
N SER A 398 -16.18 97.91 -5.49
CA SER A 398 -15.38 97.63 -4.29
C SER A 398 -16.20 97.18 -3.07
N TRP A 399 -17.47 97.61 -2.90
CA TRP A 399 -18.26 97.22 -1.72
C TRP A 399 -18.74 95.76 -1.78
N ILE A 400 -18.96 95.22 -2.99
CA ILE A 400 -19.34 93.81 -3.21
C ILE A 400 -18.16 92.90 -2.82
N GLN A 401 -16.94 93.28 -3.17
CA GLN A 401 -15.72 92.57 -2.77
C GLN A 401 -15.53 92.59 -1.25
N SER A 402 -15.83 93.71 -0.58
CA SER A 402 -15.79 93.79 0.89
C SER A 402 -16.87 92.93 1.55
N ALA A 403 -18.09 92.87 1.01
CA ALA A 403 -19.16 92.02 1.54
C ALA A 403 -18.89 90.52 1.36
N LEU A 404 -18.31 90.12 0.22
CA LEU A 404 -17.87 88.74 -0.02
C LEU A 404 -16.66 88.36 0.84
N GLY A 405 -15.72 89.29 1.06
CA GLY A 405 -14.56 89.07 1.94
C GLY A 405 -14.96 88.77 3.40
N VAL A 406 -16.00 89.42 3.92
CA VAL A 406 -16.54 89.17 5.27
C VAL A 406 -17.25 87.81 5.38
N LEU A 407 -17.81 87.29 4.28
CA LEU A 407 -18.38 85.94 4.22
C LEU A 407 -17.30 84.85 4.10
N GLY A 408 -16.16 85.17 3.45
CA GLY A 408 -15.01 84.28 3.32
C GLY A 408 -14.37 83.90 4.65
N ASP A 409 -14.34 84.81 5.62
CA ASP A 409 -13.71 84.58 6.93
C ASP A 409 -14.55 83.70 7.89
N VAL A 410 -15.83 83.46 7.60
CA VAL A 410 -16.74 82.66 8.47
C VAL A 410 -16.95 81.23 7.95
N ALA A 411 -16.44 80.90 6.76
CA ALA A 411 -16.69 79.62 6.08
C ALA A 411 -15.74 78.47 6.50
N THR A 412 -15.22 78.45 7.74
CA THR A 412 -14.39 77.33 8.22
C THR A 412 -15.16 76.20 8.89
N LEU A 413 -16.48 76.28 9.10
CA LEU A 413 -17.22 75.21 9.79
C LEU A 413 -18.69 75.12 9.38
N VAL A 414 -19.06 74.47 8.27
CA VAL A 414 -20.45 73.95 8.14
C VAL A 414 -20.52 72.64 7.36
N LEU A 415 -20.76 71.56 8.11
CA LEU A 415 -21.36 70.28 7.73
C LEU A 415 -22.64 70.45 6.88
N PRO A 416 -23.07 69.44 6.09
CA PRO A 416 -24.21 69.59 5.20
C PRO A 416 -25.51 69.84 5.99
N GLY A 417 -26.17 70.98 5.71
CA GLY A 417 -27.57 71.19 6.07
C GLY A 417 -27.92 72.44 6.88
N ILE A 418 -27.49 73.65 6.52
CA ILE A 418 -28.12 74.90 7.00
C ILE A 418 -28.12 75.96 5.90
N VAL A 419 -29.08 75.89 4.97
CA VAL A 419 -29.34 76.95 3.97
C VAL A 419 -30.22 78.07 4.55
N GLY A 420 -30.80 77.90 5.75
CA GLY A 420 -31.80 78.82 6.30
C GLY A 420 -31.28 80.07 7.03
N LYS A 421 -29.98 80.17 7.35
CA LYS A 421 -29.47 81.26 8.22
C LYS A 421 -28.74 82.40 7.49
N ALA A 422 -28.33 82.21 6.23
CA ALA A 422 -27.60 83.23 5.47
C ALA A 422 -28.46 84.45 5.10
N ALA A 423 -29.78 84.25 4.91
CA ALA A 423 -30.70 85.34 4.57
C ALA A 423 -30.77 86.45 5.64
N GLY A 424 -30.63 86.09 6.93
CA GLY A 424 -30.73 87.03 8.04
C GLY A 424 -29.54 87.99 8.18
N VAL A 425 -28.33 87.53 7.83
CA VAL A 425 -27.10 88.33 7.96
C VAL A 425 -27.05 89.40 6.87
N VAL A 426 -27.45 89.05 5.64
CA VAL A 426 -27.52 89.99 4.50
C VAL A 426 -28.50 91.14 4.80
N THR A 427 -29.69 90.84 5.33
CA THR A 427 -30.64 91.88 5.75
C THR A 427 -30.12 92.79 6.87
N SER A 428 -29.32 92.25 7.80
CA SER A 428 -28.77 93.06 8.90
C SER A 428 -27.66 94.01 8.44
N PHE A 429 -26.91 93.63 7.41
CA PHE A 429 -25.85 94.46 6.82
C PHE A 429 -26.44 95.57 5.95
N PHE A 430 -27.46 95.25 5.15
CA PHE A 430 -28.20 96.26 4.36
C PHE A 430 -28.86 97.34 5.23
N ARG A 431 -29.39 96.97 6.41
CA ARG A 431 -29.99 97.91 7.38
C ARG A 431 -28.96 98.76 8.14
N ARG A 432 -27.66 98.46 8.00
CA ARG A 432 -26.56 99.17 8.66
C ARG A 432 -25.83 100.12 7.71
N LEU A 433 -25.97 99.93 6.40
CA LEU A 433 -25.40 100.78 5.35
C LEU A 433 -26.38 101.79 4.75
N PHE A 434 -27.68 101.56 4.88
CA PHE A 434 -28.78 102.46 4.50
C PHE A 434 -29.70 102.66 5.70
#